data_AF-A0A820X7C0-F1
#
_entry.id   AF-A0A820X7C0-F1
#
_cell.length_a   1.000
_cell.length_b   1.000
_cell.length_c   1.000
_cell.angle_alpha   90.00
_cell.angle_beta   90.00
_cell.angle_gamma   90.00
#
_symmetry.space_group_name_H-M   'P 1'
#
loop_
_entity.id
_entity.type
_entity.pdbx_description
1 polymer ?
#
loop_
_entity_poly.entity_id
_entity_poly.type
_entity_poly.pdbx_seq_one_letter_code
_entity_poly.pdbx_strand_id
1 'polypeptide(L)'
;MSSENHQNLSFPSESPLVRAYLDVVRDTVCGLTLRSQERAVDGDRNHIRPLNIDQRIKGLDWPLIGITMVGQKRLINIEWSLRLVIANEIPGDFIECGVWRGGSSIFARAVFKALNINDRHVWLADSFQGLPKARTTNDNDHWSKQEYLKVSLEEVQINFHSFNLLDNQVHFCKGYFVDSLPRCNVSRIAVLRMDGDMYESTMDQLFNLYSKVQVGGVIIVDDYIIPECNRAVHDFRRWHQITEEIRSISGDQPGHYWIKKKSIEVQMDRYQPLLISATKDTQLWLSGVGIADILDGSINTSVQQHIQNDLQDFGRLILMLACNSIVGAQKEHLQTSLEIVQRSYSHDLKNLILHFLLPSNPLKPKSINDCMPMIGARFYAHIDNLHVRGDILENELAKELDCSRLFRLICKLNTLLERPEHSINQAWSETGDRYILKLFRDFIFHSIGFEGEPVMDMAHIVQCLNKFDAGSHDKICLTSRDEQNVIIVSYSELHQAFERSFTELMNYGSTGSS
;
A
#
# COMPACT_ATOMS: atom_id res chain seq x y z
N MET A 1 29.25 33.44 14.40
CA MET A 1 30.31 33.16 13.41
C MET A 1 30.28 31.65 13.22
N SER A 2 29.76 31.07 12.14
CA SER A 2 29.78 31.43 10.72
C SER A 2 28.40 31.23 10.07
N SER A 3 27.92 32.28 9.41
CA SER A 3 26.81 32.24 8.45
C SER A 3 27.37 31.77 7.10
N GLU A 4 27.17 30.51 6.74
CA GLU A 4 27.53 30.03 5.40
C GLU A 4 26.37 30.22 4.43
N ASN A 5 26.51 31.32 3.69
CA ASN A 5 25.93 31.68 2.40
C ASN A 5 25.18 30.55 1.66
N HIS A 6 23.85 30.68 1.60
CA HIS A 6 23.14 30.35 0.36
C HIS A 6 23.88 31.05 -0.78
N GLN A 7 24.43 30.27 -1.71
CA GLN A 7 25.13 30.80 -2.88
C GLN A 7 24.28 31.90 -3.53
N ASN A 8 24.88 33.09 -3.66
CA ASN A 8 24.33 34.26 -4.34
C ASN A 8 24.02 33.92 -5.81
N LEU A 9 22.85 33.34 -6.05
CA LEU A 9 22.18 33.39 -7.34
C LEU A 9 21.36 34.67 -7.32
N SER A 10 21.77 35.66 -8.12
CA SER A 10 20.99 36.87 -8.33
C SER A 10 19.76 36.50 -9.17
N PHE A 11 18.65 36.19 -8.50
CA PHE A 11 17.37 36.15 -9.19
C PHE A 11 17.06 37.56 -9.74
N PRO A 12 16.47 37.69 -10.93
CA PRO A 12 16.04 38.99 -11.43
C PRO A 12 15.17 39.70 -10.39
N SER A 13 15.32 41.03 -10.26
CA SER A 13 14.64 41.83 -9.25
C SER A 13 13.14 41.54 -9.24
N GLU A 14 12.66 40.94 -8.16
CA GLU A 14 11.27 40.51 -8.04
C GLU A 14 10.35 41.74 -7.90
N SER A 15 9.27 41.77 -8.69
CA SER A 15 8.23 42.78 -8.54
C SER A 15 7.61 42.67 -7.14
N PRO A 16 7.46 43.78 -6.38
CA PRO A 16 6.80 43.77 -5.08
C PRO A 16 5.38 43.15 -5.11
N LEU A 17 4.68 43.29 -6.25
CA LEU A 17 3.36 42.68 -6.45
C LEU A 17 3.43 41.15 -6.57
N VAL A 18 4.47 40.61 -7.21
CA VAL A 18 4.68 39.17 -7.33
C VAL A 18 4.97 38.56 -5.97
N ARG A 19 5.87 39.19 -5.19
CA ARG A 19 6.17 38.77 -3.82
C ARG A 19 4.92 38.77 -2.95
N ALA A 20 4.14 39.86 -2.97
CA ALA A 20 2.90 39.99 -2.21
C ALA A 20 1.87 38.92 -2.59
N TYR A 21 1.70 38.65 -3.89
CA TYR A 21 0.81 37.59 -4.38
C TYR A 21 1.23 36.21 -3.85
N LEU A 22 2.52 35.86 -3.98
CA LEU A 22 3.03 34.57 -3.51
C LEU A 22 2.94 34.43 -2.00
N ASP A 23 3.21 35.49 -1.22
CA ASP A 23 3.05 35.49 0.23
C ASP A 23 1.59 35.23 0.64
N VAL A 24 0.63 35.90 -0.01
CA VAL A 24 -0.80 35.68 0.25
C VAL A 24 -1.22 34.26 -0.08
N VAL A 25 -0.81 33.72 -1.24
CA VAL A 25 -1.14 32.33 -1.61
C VAL A 25 -0.53 31.36 -0.60
N ARG A 26 0.76 31.50 -0.27
CA ARG A 26 1.47 30.66 0.70
C ARG A 26 0.75 30.64 2.05
N ASP A 27 0.45 31.81 2.59
CA ASP A 27 -0.14 31.91 3.93
C ASP A 27 -1.59 31.41 3.96
N THR A 28 -2.29 31.53 2.82
CA THR A 28 -3.66 31.01 2.66
C THR A 28 -3.67 29.49 2.56
N VAL A 29 -2.80 28.87 1.76
CA VAL A 29 -2.75 27.40 1.65
C VAL A 29 -2.33 26.75 2.97
N CYS A 30 -1.45 27.37 3.76
CA CYS A 30 -1.13 26.93 5.13
C CYS A 30 -2.28 27.18 6.13
N GLY A 31 -3.35 27.88 5.75
CA GLY A 31 -4.44 28.24 6.66
C GLY A 31 -4.04 29.25 7.75
N LEU A 32 -2.95 30.00 7.56
CA LEU A 32 -2.54 31.08 8.46
C LEU A 32 -3.48 32.29 8.33
N THR A 33 -3.85 32.66 7.10
CA THR A 33 -4.82 33.74 6.83
C THR A 33 -6.17 33.45 7.48
N LEU A 34 -6.57 32.18 7.50
CA LEU A 34 -7.84 31.72 8.07
C LEU A 34 -7.77 31.46 9.58
N ARG A 35 -6.59 31.60 10.20
CA ARG A 35 -6.32 31.21 11.60
C ARG A 35 -6.82 29.80 11.93
N SER A 36 -6.63 28.85 11.00
CA SER A 36 -7.12 27.48 11.13
C SER A 36 -6.57 26.83 12.41
N GLN A 37 -7.47 26.28 13.22
CA GLN A 37 -7.14 25.40 14.35
C GLN A 37 -6.30 24.19 13.87
N GLU A 38 -5.65 23.54 14.83
CA GLU A 38 -4.70 22.45 14.57
C GLU A 38 -5.11 21.14 15.25
N ARG A 39 -4.67 20.02 14.68
CA ARG A 39 -4.64 18.70 15.32
C ARG A 39 -3.21 18.32 15.65
N ALA A 40 -3.05 17.56 16.72
CA ALA A 40 -1.79 17.00 17.15
C ALA A 40 -1.27 15.96 16.13
N VAL A 41 0.02 16.02 15.80
CA VAL A 41 0.68 15.01 14.96
C VAL A 41 1.04 13.76 15.80
N ASP A 42 1.24 13.95 17.11
CA ASP A 42 1.72 13.02 18.11
C ASP A 42 0.58 12.30 18.86
N GLY A 43 0.07 11.21 18.27
CA GLY A 43 -0.71 10.17 18.96
C GLY A 43 -2.14 10.54 19.39
N ASP A 44 -2.39 11.77 19.82
CA ASP A 44 -3.71 12.28 20.25
C ASP A 44 -4.43 13.01 19.12
N ARG A 45 -4.66 12.29 18.01
CA ARG A 45 -5.15 12.84 16.73
C ARG A 45 -6.62 13.28 16.74
N ASN A 46 -7.33 13.04 17.86
CA ASN A 46 -8.75 13.38 18.02
C ASN A 46 -8.99 14.72 18.73
N HIS A 47 -7.95 15.34 19.31
CA HIS A 47 -8.10 16.60 20.03
C HIS A 47 -7.80 17.82 19.14
N ILE A 48 -8.76 18.75 19.05
CA ILE A 48 -8.60 20.01 18.33
C ILE A 48 -7.98 21.05 19.27
N ARG A 49 -6.89 21.69 18.84
CA ARG A 49 -6.13 22.68 19.60
C ARG A 49 -6.21 24.06 18.93
N PRO A 50 -6.06 25.16 19.69
CA PRO A 50 -5.91 26.49 19.10
C PRO A 50 -4.66 26.55 18.21
N LEU A 51 -4.68 27.40 17.18
CA LEU A 51 -3.55 27.58 16.27
C LEU A 51 -2.26 27.93 17.02
N ASN A 52 -1.23 27.12 16.84
CA ASN A 52 0.14 27.46 17.17
C ASN A 52 0.88 27.93 15.90
N ILE A 53 1.17 29.22 15.83
CA ILE A 53 1.78 29.83 14.64
C ILE A 53 3.16 29.22 14.36
N ASP A 54 3.97 28.97 15.39
CA ASP A 54 5.32 28.43 15.20
C ASP A 54 5.30 27.00 14.66
N GLN A 55 4.35 26.17 15.13
CA GLN A 55 4.16 24.83 14.61
C GLN A 55 3.66 24.87 13.15
N ARG A 56 2.71 25.77 12.84
CA ARG A 56 2.22 25.95 11.47
C ARG A 56 3.27 26.40 10.48
N ILE A 57 4.14 27.33 10.89
CA ILE A 57 5.25 27.79 10.04
C ILE A 57 6.21 26.65 9.72
N LYS A 58 6.40 25.72 10.67
CA LYS A 58 7.27 24.54 10.53
C LYS A 58 6.54 23.32 9.92
N GLY A 59 5.22 23.35 9.79
CA GLY A 59 4.44 22.20 9.32
C GLY A 59 4.54 21.01 10.26
N LEU A 60 4.50 21.27 11.57
CA LEU A 60 4.54 20.28 12.64
C LEU A 60 3.15 20.11 13.31
N ASP A 61 2.11 20.60 12.63
CA ASP A 61 0.71 20.49 13.02
C ASP A 61 -0.14 20.08 11.81
N TRP A 62 -1.35 19.58 12.06
CA TRP A 62 -2.31 19.26 11.00
C TRP A 62 -3.44 20.30 10.97
N PRO A 63 -3.50 21.18 9.96
CA PRO A 63 -4.48 22.25 9.92
C PRO A 63 -5.87 21.74 9.55
N LEU A 64 -6.88 22.07 10.38
CA LEU A 64 -8.25 21.61 10.17
C LEU A 64 -8.85 22.07 8.83
N ILE A 65 -8.64 23.34 8.46
CA ILE A 65 -9.16 23.98 7.24
C ILE A 65 -8.05 24.27 6.22
N GLY A 66 -6.78 24.22 6.62
CA GLY A 66 -5.65 24.43 5.71
C GLY A 66 -5.64 23.43 4.56
N ILE A 67 -5.08 23.85 3.43
CA ILE A 67 -5.06 23.10 2.16
C ILE A 67 -3.69 22.42 1.96
N THR A 68 -2.73 22.64 2.87
CA THR A 68 -1.50 21.85 2.98
C THR A 68 -1.09 21.64 4.44
N MET A 69 -0.48 20.50 4.74
CA MET A 69 0.21 20.23 6.02
C MET A 69 1.65 20.72 6.01
N VAL A 70 2.19 21.08 4.84
CA VAL A 70 3.55 21.63 4.79
C VAL A 70 3.56 23.05 5.37
N GLY A 71 4.60 23.34 6.14
CA GLY A 71 4.82 24.68 6.68
C GLY A 71 5.33 25.66 5.62
N GLN A 72 5.35 26.94 5.99
CA GLN A 72 5.93 28.00 5.15
C GLN A 72 7.38 27.68 4.73
N LYS A 73 8.16 27.01 5.59
CA LYS A 73 9.56 26.67 5.29
C LYS A 73 9.70 25.78 4.06
N ARG A 74 8.85 24.74 3.95
CA ARG A 74 8.82 23.83 2.81
C ARG A 74 8.24 24.48 1.56
N LEU A 75 7.21 25.34 1.68
CA LEU A 75 6.72 26.13 0.55
C LEU A 75 7.78 27.09 0.01
N ILE A 76 8.54 27.77 0.88
CA ILE A 76 9.67 28.62 0.47
C ILE A 76 10.74 27.80 -0.26
N ASN A 77 10.99 26.56 0.18
CA ASN A 77 11.89 25.65 -0.53
C ASN A 77 11.35 25.24 -1.92
N ILE A 78 10.04 25.01 -2.07
CA ILE A 78 9.40 24.78 -3.38
C ILE A 78 9.61 26.00 -4.29
N GLU A 79 9.33 27.21 -3.80
CA GLU A 79 9.55 28.45 -4.58
C GLU A 79 11.02 28.58 -5.01
N TRP A 80 11.95 28.38 -4.06
CA TRP A 80 13.38 28.43 -4.35
C TRP A 80 13.79 27.38 -5.39
N SER A 81 13.29 26.15 -5.27
CA SER A 81 13.61 25.05 -6.20
C SER A 81 13.11 25.34 -7.60
N LEU A 82 11.89 25.86 -7.73
CA LEU A 82 11.32 26.28 -9.02
C LEU A 82 12.13 27.42 -9.64
N ARG A 83 12.46 28.46 -8.87
CA ARG A 83 13.29 29.57 -9.35
C ARG A 83 14.68 29.10 -9.74
N LEU A 84 15.27 28.18 -9.00
CA LEU A 84 16.59 27.60 -9.29
C LEU A 84 16.59 26.89 -10.64
N VAL A 85 15.62 26.01 -10.89
CA VAL A 85 15.56 25.26 -12.16
C VAL A 85 15.20 26.15 -13.35
N ILE A 86 14.41 27.21 -13.14
CA ILE A 86 14.12 28.22 -14.15
C ILE A 86 15.38 29.01 -14.48
N ALA A 87 16.09 29.53 -13.47
CA ALA A 87 17.29 30.35 -13.66
C ALA A 87 18.44 29.58 -14.32
N ASN A 88 18.52 28.26 -14.09
CA ASN A 88 19.52 27.38 -14.71
C ASN A 88 19.00 26.69 -15.98
N GLU A 89 17.83 27.08 -16.50
CA GLU A 89 17.23 26.55 -17.73
C GLU A 89 17.11 25.00 -17.73
N ILE A 90 16.93 24.38 -16.56
CA ILE A 90 16.80 22.93 -16.44
C ILE A 90 15.43 22.54 -16.99
N PRO A 91 15.33 21.73 -18.06
CA PRO A 91 14.05 21.44 -18.69
C PRO A 91 13.18 20.52 -17.80
N GLY A 92 11.87 20.59 -17.99
CA GLY A 92 10.92 19.66 -17.36
C GLY A 92 9.98 20.30 -16.35
N ASP A 93 9.09 19.46 -15.84
CA ASP A 93 7.93 19.87 -15.07
C ASP A 93 8.16 19.79 -13.56
N PHE A 94 7.20 20.31 -12.79
CA PHE A 94 7.06 20.03 -11.37
C PHE A 94 6.12 18.84 -11.19
N ILE A 95 6.51 17.87 -10.35
CA ILE A 95 5.62 16.80 -9.90
C ILE A 95 5.62 16.71 -8.38
N GLU A 96 4.42 16.62 -7.82
CA GLU A 96 4.16 16.30 -6.42
C GLU A 96 3.61 14.88 -6.33
N CYS A 97 4.24 14.05 -5.50
CA CYS A 97 3.71 12.78 -5.05
C CYS A 97 3.26 12.96 -3.61
N GLY A 98 2.00 12.66 -3.29
CA GLY A 98 1.41 12.92 -1.96
C GLY A 98 0.88 14.36 -1.88
N VAL A 99 -0.35 14.52 -2.35
CA VAL A 99 -0.98 15.82 -2.64
C VAL A 99 -1.87 16.28 -1.48
N TRP A 100 -2.54 15.34 -0.79
CA TRP A 100 -3.56 15.61 0.22
C TRP A 100 -4.62 16.60 -0.32
N ARG A 101 -4.69 17.84 0.19
CA ARG A 101 -5.62 18.89 -0.26
C ARG A 101 -5.10 19.76 -1.41
N GLY A 102 -3.84 19.57 -1.84
CA GLY A 102 -3.26 20.19 -3.03
C GLY A 102 -2.52 21.50 -2.82
N GLY A 103 -2.34 21.98 -1.58
CA GLY A 103 -1.81 23.32 -1.33
C GLY A 103 -0.39 23.56 -1.85
N SER A 104 0.48 22.55 -1.84
CA SER A 104 1.84 22.68 -2.39
C SER A 104 1.84 22.79 -3.92
N SER A 105 1.06 21.96 -4.62
CA SER A 105 0.88 22.06 -6.07
C SER A 105 0.16 23.35 -6.50
N ILE A 106 -0.83 23.82 -5.73
CA ILE A 106 -1.45 25.13 -5.93
C ILE A 106 -0.39 26.23 -5.84
N PHE A 107 0.47 26.17 -4.82
CA PHE A 107 1.55 27.13 -4.66
C PHE A 107 2.59 27.05 -5.79
N ALA A 108 2.99 25.85 -6.22
CA ALA A 108 3.87 25.68 -7.38
C ALA A 108 3.26 26.27 -8.67
N ARG A 109 1.97 26.03 -8.92
CA ARG A 109 1.25 26.64 -10.06
C ARG A 109 1.18 28.16 -9.93
N ALA A 110 0.99 28.69 -8.72
CA ALA A 110 0.99 30.13 -8.45
C ALA A 110 2.36 30.76 -8.78
N VAL A 111 3.47 30.10 -8.43
CA VAL A 111 4.83 30.53 -8.79
C VAL A 111 4.98 30.61 -10.31
N PHE A 112 4.58 29.57 -11.06
CA PHE A 112 4.63 29.63 -12.53
C PHE A 112 3.77 30.75 -13.10
N LYS A 113 2.55 30.97 -12.58
CA LYS A 113 1.67 32.06 -13.04
C LYS A 113 2.28 33.43 -12.78
N ALA A 114 2.84 33.64 -11.59
CA ALA A 114 3.42 34.92 -11.20
C ALA A 114 4.71 35.26 -11.97
N LEU A 115 5.44 34.23 -12.42
CA LEU A 115 6.65 34.36 -13.25
C LEU A 115 6.37 34.25 -14.75
N ASN A 116 5.11 34.16 -15.17
CA ASN A 116 4.68 33.98 -16.57
C ASN A 116 5.31 32.76 -17.28
N ILE A 117 5.48 31.66 -16.56
CA ILE A 117 6.01 30.39 -17.06
C ILE A 117 4.85 29.55 -17.62
N ASN A 118 4.83 29.39 -18.95
CA ASN A 118 3.75 28.73 -19.69
C ASN A 118 4.20 27.41 -20.36
N ASP A 119 5.49 27.07 -20.26
CA ASP A 119 6.13 25.90 -20.89
C ASP A 119 6.39 24.74 -19.93
N ARG A 120 5.91 24.85 -18.68
CA ARG A 120 6.05 23.83 -17.63
C ARG A 120 4.71 23.49 -17.02
N HIS A 121 4.56 22.23 -16.63
CA HIS A 121 3.34 21.72 -16.03
C HIS A 121 3.53 21.36 -14.54
N VAL A 122 2.41 21.24 -13.83
CA VAL A 122 2.30 20.77 -12.45
C VAL A 122 1.55 19.44 -12.47
N TRP A 123 2.25 18.37 -12.13
CA TRP A 123 1.69 17.02 -12.07
C TRP A 123 1.42 16.63 -10.61
N LEU A 124 0.23 16.09 -10.36
CA LEU A 124 -0.25 15.69 -9.05
C LEU A 124 -0.45 14.17 -9.03
N ALA A 125 0.47 13.43 -8.45
CA ALA A 125 0.34 12.00 -8.24
C ALA A 125 -0.19 11.72 -6.82
N ASP A 126 -1.39 11.17 -6.74
CA ASP A 126 -2.03 10.79 -5.48
C ASP A 126 -3.09 9.71 -5.73
N SER A 127 -3.39 8.92 -4.71
CA SER A 127 -4.48 7.97 -4.74
C SER A 127 -5.85 8.67 -4.75
N PHE A 128 -5.93 9.85 -4.13
CA PHE A 128 -7.15 10.60 -3.79
C PHE A 128 -8.14 9.76 -2.97
N GLN A 129 -7.61 8.80 -2.20
CA GLN A 129 -8.39 7.86 -1.40
C GLN A 129 -7.66 7.43 -0.11
N GLY A 130 -6.57 8.11 0.28
CA GLY A 130 -5.75 7.79 1.44
C GLY A 130 -4.56 6.89 1.13
N LEU A 131 -3.88 6.38 2.16
CA LEU A 131 -2.68 5.57 2.00
C LEU A 131 -3.01 4.07 1.82
N PRO A 132 -2.24 3.32 1.01
CA PRO A 132 -2.46 1.90 0.82
C PRO A 132 -2.07 1.10 2.07
N LYS A 133 -2.58 -0.13 2.18
CA LYS A 133 -2.00 -1.13 3.10
C LYS A 133 -0.57 -1.47 2.67
N ALA A 134 0.27 -1.81 3.64
CA ALA A 134 1.63 -2.28 3.39
C ALA A 134 1.61 -3.55 2.53
N ARG A 135 2.49 -3.63 1.52
CA ARG A 135 2.65 -4.82 0.64
C ARG A 135 3.68 -5.80 1.19
N THR A 136 4.64 -5.31 1.97
CA THR A 136 5.77 -6.02 2.56
C THR A 136 5.91 -5.67 4.04
N THR A 137 6.77 -6.40 4.76
CA THR A 137 7.07 -6.15 6.18
C THR A 137 7.93 -4.91 6.42
N ASN A 138 8.31 -4.18 5.35
CA ASN A 138 9.05 -2.93 5.48
C ASN A 138 8.19 -1.80 6.03
N ASP A 139 6.86 -1.91 5.90
CA ASP A 139 5.89 -0.94 6.35
C ASP A 139 4.85 -1.62 7.27
N ASN A 140 4.08 -0.80 7.97
CA ASN A 140 2.99 -1.21 8.85
C ASN A 140 1.69 -0.47 8.45
N ASP A 141 0.54 -1.07 8.80
CA ASP A 141 -0.77 -0.58 8.38
C ASP A 141 -1.31 0.63 9.17
N HIS A 142 -0.47 1.36 9.92
CA HIS A 142 -0.96 2.51 10.71
C HIS A 142 -1.34 3.70 9.82
N TRP A 143 -0.64 3.89 8.70
CA TRP A 143 -0.90 4.94 7.71
C TRP A 143 -2.21 4.71 6.96
N SER A 144 -2.51 3.46 6.57
CA SER A 144 -3.73 3.11 5.83
C SER A 144 -5.03 3.32 6.62
N LYS A 145 -4.92 3.43 7.95
CA LYS A 145 -6.04 3.69 8.86
C LYS A 145 -6.30 5.18 9.11
N GLN A 146 -5.53 6.08 8.49
CA GLN A 146 -5.65 7.53 8.72
C GLN A 146 -6.69 8.16 7.80
N GLU A 147 -7.95 8.20 8.24
CA GLU A 147 -9.04 8.84 7.49
C GLU A 147 -8.79 10.33 7.21
N TYR A 148 -8.02 11.03 8.06
CA TYR A 148 -7.69 12.45 7.83
C TYR A 148 -6.87 12.72 6.55
N LEU A 149 -6.14 11.71 6.09
CA LEU A 149 -5.28 11.79 4.90
C LEU A 149 -6.06 11.43 3.62
N LYS A 150 -7.33 11.04 3.74
CA LYS A 150 -8.19 10.68 2.62
C LYS A 150 -8.94 11.89 2.09
N VAL A 151 -8.42 12.46 1.00
CA VAL A 151 -9.01 13.61 0.29
C VAL A 151 -9.30 13.21 -1.15
N SER A 152 -10.50 13.54 -1.64
CA SER A 152 -10.92 13.16 -3.00
C SER A 152 -10.33 14.09 -4.06
N LEU A 153 -10.27 13.61 -5.30
CA LEU A 153 -9.78 14.41 -6.43
C LEU A 153 -10.66 15.65 -6.65
N GLU A 154 -11.95 15.51 -6.44
CA GLU A 154 -12.94 16.57 -6.58
C GLU A 154 -12.68 17.70 -5.56
N GLU A 155 -12.35 17.35 -4.30
CA GLU A 155 -11.97 18.34 -3.28
C GLU A 155 -10.70 19.10 -3.68
N VAL A 156 -9.68 18.38 -4.18
CA VAL A 156 -8.44 19.01 -4.68
C VAL A 156 -8.75 19.95 -5.86
N GLN A 157 -9.59 19.53 -6.81
CA GLN A 157 -10.00 20.38 -7.92
C GLN A 157 -10.76 21.63 -7.44
N ILE A 158 -11.66 21.51 -6.47
CA ILE A 158 -12.36 22.66 -5.87
C ILE A 158 -11.35 23.64 -5.25
N ASN A 159 -10.35 23.12 -4.54
CA ASN A 159 -9.29 23.95 -3.98
C ASN A 159 -8.54 24.70 -5.09
N PHE A 160 -8.11 24.05 -6.17
CA PHE A 160 -7.49 24.74 -7.31
C PHE A 160 -8.38 25.82 -7.93
N HIS A 161 -9.68 25.56 -8.09
CA HIS A 161 -10.63 26.55 -8.61
C HIS A 161 -10.74 27.78 -7.70
N SER A 162 -10.69 27.60 -6.38
CA SER A 162 -10.76 28.72 -5.41
C SER A 162 -9.61 29.71 -5.54
N PHE A 163 -8.45 29.28 -6.07
CA PHE A 163 -7.31 30.15 -6.38
C PHE A 163 -7.27 30.60 -7.84
N ASN A 164 -8.21 30.15 -8.69
CA ASN A 164 -8.20 30.38 -10.14
C ASN A 164 -6.88 29.92 -10.79
N LEU A 165 -6.45 28.72 -10.41
CA LEU A 165 -5.20 28.08 -10.85
C LEU A 165 -5.41 26.69 -11.47
N LEU A 166 -6.65 26.25 -11.67
CA LEU A 166 -6.92 25.05 -12.46
C LEU A 166 -6.96 25.40 -13.95
N ASP A 167 -5.92 25.02 -14.68
CA ASP A 167 -5.81 25.23 -16.13
C ASP A 167 -5.10 24.05 -16.81
N ASN A 168 -4.80 24.19 -18.10
CA ASN A 168 -4.15 23.16 -18.91
C ASN A 168 -2.68 22.86 -18.50
N GLN A 169 -2.11 23.61 -17.55
CA GLN A 169 -0.81 23.31 -16.97
C GLN A 169 -0.90 22.35 -15.77
N VAL A 170 -2.11 21.99 -15.30
CA VAL A 170 -2.32 21.13 -14.13
C VAL A 170 -2.83 19.75 -14.56
N HIS A 171 -2.13 18.69 -14.15
CA HIS A 171 -2.45 17.30 -14.53
C HIS A 171 -2.53 16.39 -13.31
N PHE A 172 -3.50 15.48 -13.29
CA PHE A 172 -3.72 14.55 -12.17
C PHE A 172 -3.38 13.11 -12.58
N CYS A 173 -2.46 12.48 -11.85
CA CYS A 173 -2.10 11.07 -11.95
C CYS A 173 -2.79 10.29 -10.81
N LYS A 174 -4.08 9.99 -10.99
CA LYS A 174 -4.92 9.30 -9.99
C LYS A 174 -4.56 7.83 -9.80
N GLY A 175 -4.39 7.43 -8.55
CA GLY A 175 -4.17 6.04 -8.10
C GLY A 175 -2.96 5.91 -7.19
N TYR A 176 -2.85 4.78 -6.47
CA TYR A 176 -1.67 4.48 -5.66
C TYR A 176 -0.40 4.51 -6.52
N PHE A 177 0.72 4.97 -5.95
CA PHE A 177 1.95 5.22 -6.71
C PHE A 177 2.40 4.03 -7.58
N VAL A 178 2.35 2.81 -7.01
CA VAL A 178 2.66 1.57 -7.72
C VAL A 178 1.85 1.37 -9.01
N ASP A 179 0.60 1.82 -9.05
CA ASP A 179 -0.29 1.66 -10.20
C ASP A 179 -0.32 2.92 -11.09
N SER A 180 -0.11 4.12 -10.53
CA SER A 180 -0.30 5.40 -11.23
C SER A 180 0.99 5.95 -11.84
N LEU A 181 2.13 5.87 -11.16
CA LEU A 181 3.40 6.44 -11.63
C LEU A 181 3.96 5.79 -12.90
N PRO A 182 3.87 4.45 -13.11
CA PRO A 182 4.31 3.83 -14.36
C PRO A 182 3.55 4.35 -15.59
N ARG A 183 2.30 4.81 -15.39
CA ARG A 183 1.40 5.33 -16.43
C ARG A 183 1.35 6.86 -16.48
N CYS A 184 2.04 7.55 -15.57
CA CYS A 184 2.03 9.00 -15.50
C CYS A 184 2.88 9.58 -16.64
N ASN A 185 2.24 10.35 -17.52
CA ASN A 185 2.80 10.85 -18.79
C ASN A 185 3.83 11.98 -18.64
N VAL A 186 4.28 12.28 -17.42
CA VAL A 186 5.41 13.18 -17.20
C VAL A 186 6.67 12.60 -17.85
N SER A 187 7.34 13.38 -18.70
CA SER A 187 8.49 12.93 -19.50
C SER A 187 9.82 13.43 -18.95
N ARG A 188 9.89 14.70 -18.55
CA ARG A 188 11.06 15.34 -17.94
C ARG A 188 10.63 16.06 -16.68
N ILE A 189 11.35 15.87 -15.59
CA ILE A 189 11.06 16.49 -14.30
C ILE A 189 12.21 17.42 -13.94
N ALA A 190 11.89 18.67 -13.65
CA ALA A 190 12.84 19.64 -13.12
C ALA A 190 12.81 19.66 -11.58
N VAL A 191 11.62 19.50 -10.97
CA VAL A 191 11.46 19.41 -9.52
C VAL A 191 10.55 18.23 -9.18
N LEU A 192 11.07 17.29 -8.40
CA LEU A 192 10.34 16.14 -7.85
C LEU A 192 10.13 16.38 -6.36
N ARG A 193 8.88 16.56 -5.91
CA ARG A 193 8.54 16.56 -4.48
C ARG A 193 7.96 15.20 -4.10
N MET A 194 8.61 14.56 -3.13
CA MET A 194 8.24 13.26 -2.60
C MET A 194 7.65 13.39 -1.20
N ASP A 195 6.40 12.96 -1.07
CA ASP A 195 5.63 12.88 0.18
C ASP A 195 4.84 11.55 0.09
N GLY A 196 5.27 10.55 0.82
CA GLY A 196 4.80 9.17 0.67
C GLY A 196 4.74 8.38 1.94
N ASP A 197 5.32 8.91 3.04
CA ASP A 197 5.45 8.37 4.39
C ASP A 197 6.13 6.99 4.49
N MET A 198 5.63 6.02 3.75
CA MET A 198 5.97 4.61 3.71
C MET A 198 7.24 4.34 2.90
N TYR A 199 7.96 3.29 3.27
CA TYR A 199 9.13 2.78 2.54
C TYR A 199 8.75 2.42 1.10
N GLU A 200 7.67 1.67 0.92
CA GLU A 200 7.17 1.23 -0.39
C GLU A 200 6.73 2.38 -1.28
N SER A 201 5.97 3.33 -0.73
CA SER A 201 5.55 4.53 -1.45
C SER A 201 6.75 5.36 -1.90
N THR A 202 7.75 5.53 -1.02
CA THR A 202 8.99 6.25 -1.35
C THR A 202 9.77 5.53 -2.45
N MET A 203 9.83 4.20 -2.41
CA MET A 203 10.44 3.39 -3.47
C MET A 203 9.68 3.49 -4.79
N ASP A 204 8.34 3.43 -4.76
CA ASP A 204 7.50 3.60 -5.95
C ASP A 204 7.81 4.94 -6.65
N GLN A 205 7.98 6.01 -5.88
CA GLN A 205 8.34 7.33 -6.41
C GLN A 205 9.75 7.35 -7.02
N LEU A 206 10.75 6.88 -6.27
CA LEU A 206 12.15 6.89 -6.73
C LEU A 206 12.36 6.03 -7.98
N PHE A 207 11.86 4.79 -8.00
CA PHE A 207 12.05 3.90 -9.15
C PHE A 207 11.35 4.41 -10.42
N ASN A 208 10.15 4.98 -10.29
CA ASN A 208 9.38 5.42 -11.47
C ASN A 208 9.75 6.83 -11.96
N LEU A 209 10.27 7.71 -11.09
CA LEU A 209 10.47 9.13 -11.41
C LEU A 209 11.93 9.57 -11.42
N TYR A 210 12.85 8.93 -10.69
CA TYR A 210 14.22 9.44 -10.55
C TYR A 210 14.96 9.52 -11.89
N SER A 211 14.75 8.55 -12.79
CA SER A 211 15.35 8.56 -14.15
C SER A 211 14.85 9.73 -15.00
N LYS A 212 13.61 10.18 -14.79
CA LYS A 212 12.97 11.32 -15.47
C LYS A 212 13.42 12.68 -14.92
N VAL A 213 13.94 12.74 -13.70
CA VAL A 213 14.53 13.96 -13.13
C VAL A 213 15.77 14.36 -13.93
N GLN A 214 15.81 15.59 -14.41
CA GLN A 214 16.93 16.09 -15.21
C GLN A 214 18.15 16.38 -14.31
N VAL A 215 19.35 16.32 -14.90
CA VAL A 215 20.56 16.77 -14.21
C VAL A 215 20.41 18.26 -13.92
N GLY A 216 20.71 18.69 -12.69
CA GLY A 216 20.41 20.02 -12.16
C GLY A 216 19.01 20.15 -11.54
N GLY A 217 18.15 19.14 -11.70
CA GLY A 217 16.83 19.09 -11.08
C GLY A 217 16.90 18.86 -9.56
N VAL A 218 15.87 19.32 -8.86
CA VAL A 218 15.77 19.23 -7.40
C VAL A 218 14.85 18.09 -6.99
N ILE A 219 15.30 17.24 -6.07
CA ILE A 219 14.48 16.22 -5.43
C ILE A 219 14.26 16.67 -3.99
N ILE A 220 13.00 16.87 -3.62
CA ILE A 220 12.55 17.25 -2.28
C ILE A 220 11.92 16.02 -1.63
N VAL A 221 12.22 15.77 -0.36
CA VAL A 221 11.70 14.68 0.46
C VAL A 221 11.12 15.28 1.73
N ASP A 222 9.81 15.30 1.85
CA ASP A 222 9.12 15.95 2.96
C ASP A 222 9.13 15.10 4.24
N ASP A 223 9.20 13.78 4.08
CA ASP A 223 9.04 12.79 5.15
C ASP A 223 10.37 12.24 5.66
N TYR A 224 11.48 12.94 5.45
CA TYR A 224 12.82 12.39 5.71
C TYR A 224 13.07 12.05 7.20
N ILE A 225 12.27 12.60 8.12
CA ILE A 225 12.26 12.25 9.55
C ILE A 225 11.58 10.90 9.84
N ILE A 226 10.71 10.43 8.95
CA ILE A 226 10.03 9.13 9.07
C ILE A 226 11.05 8.03 8.76
N PRO A 227 11.29 7.07 9.69
CA PRO A 227 12.32 6.05 9.53
C PRO A 227 12.19 5.23 8.24
N GLU A 228 10.96 4.89 7.85
CA GLU A 228 10.63 4.12 6.65
C GLU A 228 11.02 4.87 5.38
N CYS A 229 10.62 6.15 5.25
CA CYS A 229 11.02 7.02 4.15
C CYS A 229 12.54 7.22 4.12
N ASN A 230 13.16 7.53 5.26
CA ASN A 230 14.59 7.73 5.38
C ASN A 230 15.37 6.50 4.88
N ARG A 231 14.98 5.31 5.36
CA ARG A 231 15.56 4.02 4.94
C ARG A 231 15.41 3.81 3.44
N ALA A 232 14.24 4.09 2.87
CA ALA A 232 14.00 3.94 1.43
C ALA A 232 14.92 4.82 0.57
N VAL A 233 15.04 6.10 0.94
CA VAL A 233 15.96 7.04 0.27
C VAL A 233 17.40 6.53 0.34
N HIS A 234 17.86 6.07 1.50
CA HIS A 234 19.23 5.59 1.66
C HIS A 234 19.50 4.27 0.94
N ASP A 235 18.56 3.34 0.94
CA ASP A 235 18.67 2.07 0.20
C ASP A 235 18.76 2.32 -1.30
N PHE A 236 17.83 3.10 -1.87
CA PHE A 236 17.83 3.46 -3.29
C PHE A 236 19.16 4.12 -3.71
N ARG A 237 19.62 5.09 -2.91
CA ARG A 237 20.89 5.79 -3.17
C ARG A 237 22.10 4.88 -3.08
N ARG A 238 22.12 3.95 -2.12
CA ARG A 238 23.19 2.94 -1.97
C ARG A 238 23.23 2.02 -3.19
N TRP A 239 22.07 1.53 -3.63
CA TRP A 239 21.97 0.64 -4.78
C TRP A 239 22.44 1.29 -6.08
N HIS A 240 22.23 2.59 -6.24
CA HIS A 240 22.59 3.31 -7.47
C HIS A 240 23.78 4.26 -7.32
N GLN A 241 24.55 4.14 -6.23
CA GLN A 241 25.78 4.93 -5.98
C GLN A 241 25.57 6.44 -6.11
N ILE A 242 24.46 6.94 -5.55
CA ILE A 242 24.11 8.36 -5.49
C ILE A 242 24.81 8.96 -4.28
N THR A 243 25.75 9.88 -4.51
CA THR A 243 26.63 10.47 -3.49
C THR A 243 26.37 11.95 -3.25
N GLU A 244 25.41 12.53 -3.98
CA GLU A 244 25.02 13.93 -3.85
C GLU A 244 24.55 14.25 -2.43
N GLU A 245 25.07 15.32 -1.84
CA GLU A 245 24.72 15.76 -0.49
C GLU A 245 23.21 15.95 -0.32
N ILE A 246 22.64 15.32 0.70
CA ILE A 246 21.27 15.58 1.17
C ILE A 246 21.34 16.75 2.13
N ARG A 247 20.55 17.80 1.87
CA ARG A 247 20.52 19.04 2.63
C ARG A 247 19.19 19.17 3.36
N SER A 248 19.23 19.55 4.62
CA SER A 248 18.02 19.91 5.36
C SER A 248 17.45 21.23 4.85
N ILE A 249 16.13 21.37 4.89
CA ILE A 249 15.47 22.65 4.65
C ILE A 249 15.69 23.54 5.87
N SER A 250 16.12 24.79 5.65
CA SER A 250 16.53 25.68 6.73
C SER A 250 15.38 25.98 7.71
N GLY A 251 15.57 25.63 8.98
CA GLY A 251 14.56 25.83 10.03
C GLY A 251 13.41 24.83 9.99
N ASP A 252 13.56 23.74 9.23
CA ASP A 252 12.62 22.62 9.11
C ASP A 252 13.34 21.32 9.53
N GLN A 253 12.67 20.45 10.27
CA GLN A 253 13.23 19.15 10.65
C GLN A 253 12.81 18.00 9.71
N PRO A 254 11.55 17.93 9.24
CA PRO A 254 11.11 16.85 8.37
C PRO A 254 11.75 16.86 6.97
N GLY A 255 11.75 18.02 6.32
CA GLY A 255 12.03 18.18 4.91
C GLY A 255 13.51 18.28 4.57
N HIS A 256 13.93 17.48 3.60
CA HIS A 256 15.27 17.47 3.04
C HIS A 256 15.21 17.54 1.51
N TYR A 257 16.30 17.93 0.86
CA TYR A 257 16.39 17.93 -0.60
C TYR A 257 17.81 17.63 -1.06
N TRP A 258 17.96 17.23 -2.32
CA TRP A 258 19.24 17.23 -3.02
C TRP A 258 19.07 17.63 -4.48
N ILE A 259 20.17 18.03 -5.10
CA ILE A 259 20.22 18.37 -6.53
C ILE A 259 20.88 17.21 -7.27
N LYS A 260 20.22 16.69 -8.30
CA LYS A 260 20.76 15.60 -9.12
C LYS A 260 21.96 16.09 -9.93
N LYS A 261 23.15 15.51 -9.75
CA LYS A 261 24.37 15.96 -10.45
C LYS A 261 24.73 15.10 -11.65
N LYS A 262 24.27 13.85 -11.69
CA LYS A 262 24.55 12.90 -12.77
C LYS A 262 23.29 12.15 -13.18
N SER A 263 23.22 11.79 -14.46
CA SER A 263 22.25 10.81 -14.92
C SER A 263 22.72 9.43 -14.49
N ILE A 264 21.79 8.59 -14.04
CA ILE A 264 22.04 7.21 -13.63
C ILE A 264 20.98 6.32 -14.24
N GLU A 265 21.37 5.08 -14.54
CA GLU A 265 20.44 4.02 -14.88
C GLU A 265 19.88 3.42 -13.58
N VAL A 266 18.55 3.40 -13.46
CA VAL A 266 17.85 2.85 -12.30
C VAL A 266 17.79 1.32 -12.45
N GLN A 267 18.36 0.60 -11.49
CA GLN A 267 18.38 -0.88 -11.49
C GLN A 267 16.99 -1.43 -11.11
N MET A 268 16.11 -1.57 -12.10
CA MET A 268 14.71 -1.98 -11.93
C MET A 268 14.52 -3.40 -11.36
N ASP A 269 15.52 -4.26 -11.45
CA ASP A 269 15.56 -5.58 -10.81
C ASP A 269 15.42 -5.49 -9.28
N ARG A 270 15.92 -4.41 -8.66
CA ARG A 270 15.77 -4.13 -7.22
C ARG A 270 14.32 -3.79 -6.84
N TYR A 271 13.54 -3.29 -7.79
CA TYR A 271 12.16 -2.86 -7.56
C TYR A 271 11.17 -4.02 -7.64
N GLN A 272 11.45 -5.03 -8.48
CA GLN A 272 10.54 -6.16 -8.71
C GLN A 272 10.06 -6.87 -7.43
N PRO A 273 10.91 -7.15 -6.42
CA PRO A 273 10.45 -7.76 -5.18
C PRO A 273 9.45 -6.88 -4.40
N LEU A 274 9.50 -5.56 -4.55
CA LEU A 274 8.62 -4.60 -3.86
C LEU A 274 7.26 -4.41 -4.55
N LEU A 275 7.13 -4.87 -5.79
CA LEU A 275 5.89 -4.82 -6.58
C LEU A 275 4.93 -5.97 -6.26
N ILE A 276 5.45 -7.04 -5.67
CA ILE A 276 4.67 -8.25 -5.40
C ILE A 276 3.92 -8.05 -4.10
N SER A 277 2.67 -7.59 -4.23
CA SER A 277 1.69 -7.77 -3.18
C SER A 277 1.53 -9.27 -2.93
N ALA A 278 1.61 -9.68 -1.67
CA ALA A 278 1.28 -11.04 -1.23
C ALA A 278 -0.15 -11.51 -1.61
N THR A 279 -0.97 -10.64 -2.24
CA THR A 279 -2.41 -10.86 -2.47
C THR A 279 -2.94 -10.58 -3.90
N LYS A 280 -2.14 -10.26 -4.93
CA LYS A 280 -2.68 -10.16 -6.31
C LYS A 280 -2.70 -11.54 -6.99
N ASP A 281 -3.89 -12.04 -7.32
CA ASP A 281 -4.12 -13.27 -8.10
C ASP A 281 -3.57 -13.12 -9.53
N THR A 282 -2.37 -13.62 -9.77
CA THR A 282 -1.72 -13.70 -11.08
C THR A 282 -1.89 -15.08 -11.74
N GLN A 283 -2.94 -15.82 -11.36
CA GLN A 283 -3.22 -17.13 -11.94
C GLN A 283 -3.92 -16.97 -13.30
N LEU A 284 -3.28 -17.48 -14.35
CA LEU A 284 -3.83 -17.55 -15.70
C LEU A 284 -4.15 -19.00 -16.03
N TRP A 285 -5.34 -19.24 -16.56
CA TRP A 285 -5.80 -20.56 -17.00
C TRP A 285 -6.13 -20.49 -18.49
N LEU A 286 -5.74 -21.53 -19.25
CA LEU A 286 -6.14 -21.67 -20.65
C LEU A 286 -7.56 -22.24 -20.70
N SER A 287 -8.51 -21.46 -21.23
CA SER A 287 -9.90 -21.90 -21.45
C SER A 287 -10.11 -22.40 -22.88
N GLY A 288 -10.97 -23.41 -23.07
CA GLY A 288 -11.39 -23.84 -24.40
C GLY A 288 -10.40 -24.74 -25.14
N VAL A 289 -9.45 -25.35 -24.43
CA VAL A 289 -8.55 -26.38 -24.97
C VAL A 289 -9.39 -27.56 -25.49
N GLY A 290 -9.12 -28.03 -26.71
CA GLY A 290 -9.83 -29.16 -27.33
C GLY A 290 -11.05 -28.78 -28.19
N ILE A 291 -11.60 -27.56 -28.06
CA ILE A 291 -12.75 -27.14 -28.89
C ILE A 291 -12.34 -27.06 -30.36
N ALA A 292 -11.18 -26.47 -30.65
CA ALA A 292 -10.64 -26.39 -32.00
C ALA A 292 -10.37 -27.79 -32.58
N ASP A 293 -9.82 -28.72 -31.79
CA ASP A 293 -9.53 -30.08 -32.22
C ASP A 293 -10.79 -30.86 -32.64
N ILE A 294 -11.92 -30.62 -31.94
CA ILE A 294 -13.22 -31.22 -32.28
C ILE A 294 -13.79 -30.61 -33.55
N LEU A 295 -13.65 -29.29 -33.75
CA LEU A 295 -14.21 -28.58 -34.88
C LEU A 295 -13.42 -28.79 -36.18
N ASP A 296 -12.08 -28.87 -36.10
CA ASP A 296 -11.23 -28.91 -37.29
C ASP A 296 -11.20 -30.27 -37.97
N GLY A 297 -11.56 -31.36 -37.28
CA GLY A 297 -11.91 -32.70 -37.80
C GLY A 297 -10.99 -33.34 -38.85
N SER A 298 -9.86 -32.72 -39.18
CA SER A 298 -9.09 -32.99 -40.39
C SER A 298 -7.76 -33.65 -40.01
N ILE A 299 -7.60 -34.88 -40.48
CA ILE A 299 -6.46 -35.77 -40.19
C ILE A 299 -5.16 -35.30 -40.91
N ASN A 300 -5.20 -34.18 -41.65
CA ASN A 300 -4.17 -33.81 -42.61
C ASN A 300 -3.03 -32.95 -42.03
N THR A 301 -3.22 -32.30 -40.88
CA THR A 301 -2.18 -31.47 -40.26
C THR A 301 -1.43 -32.29 -39.21
N SER A 302 -0.10 -32.30 -39.28
CA SER A 302 0.69 -33.00 -38.27
C SER A 302 0.57 -32.30 -36.90
N VAL A 303 0.49 -33.07 -35.83
CA VAL A 303 0.50 -32.54 -34.45
C VAL A 303 1.69 -31.61 -34.23
N GLN A 304 2.83 -31.92 -34.84
CA GLN A 304 4.03 -31.10 -34.76
C GLN A 304 3.83 -29.70 -35.37
N GLN A 305 3.04 -29.57 -36.45
CA GLN A 305 2.72 -28.28 -37.04
C GLN A 305 1.80 -27.45 -36.13
N HIS A 306 0.83 -28.08 -35.47
CA HIS A 306 -0.01 -27.41 -34.46
C HIS A 306 0.82 -26.89 -33.29
N ILE A 307 1.74 -27.70 -32.75
CA ILE A 307 2.67 -27.27 -31.69
C ILE A 307 3.50 -26.05 -32.14
N GLN A 308 4.00 -26.02 -33.38
CA GLN A 308 4.76 -24.87 -33.86
C GLN A 308 3.88 -23.62 -34.07
N ASN A 309 2.61 -23.79 -34.43
CA ASN A 309 1.66 -22.69 -34.52
C ASN A 309 1.34 -22.13 -33.12
N ASP A 310 1.11 -23.00 -32.12
CA ASP A 310 0.87 -22.60 -30.73
C ASP A 310 2.03 -21.79 -30.16
N LEU A 311 3.27 -22.22 -30.44
CA LEU A 311 4.47 -21.48 -30.02
C LEU A 311 4.55 -20.09 -30.69
N GLN A 312 4.17 -19.97 -31.96
CA GLN A 312 4.11 -18.67 -32.64
C GLN A 312 3.02 -17.77 -32.06
N ASP A 313 1.84 -18.32 -31.78
CA ASP A 313 0.73 -17.57 -31.17
C ASP A 313 1.04 -17.18 -29.73
N PHE A 314 1.79 -18.00 -28.99
CA PHE A 314 2.35 -17.63 -27.69
C PHE A 314 3.28 -16.42 -27.79
N GLY A 315 4.18 -16.39 -28.78
CA GLY A 315 5.02 -15.22 -29.05
C GLY A 315 4.22 -13.97 -29.41
N ARG A 316 3.14 -14.11 -30.20
CA ARG A 316 2.22 -13.01 -30.53
C ARG A 316 1.48 -12.51 -29.30
N LEU A 317 1.01 -13.41 -28.44
CA LEU A 317 0.31 -13.06 -27.20
C LEU A 317 1.19 -12.21 -26.29
N ILE A 318 2.43 -12.62 -26.07
CA ILE A 318 3.38 -11.87 -25.25
C ILE A 318 3.64 -10.49 -25.84
N LEU A 319 3.77 -10.38 -27.17
CA LEU A 319 3.93 -9.08 -27.83
C LEU A 319 2.70 -8.19 -27.67
N MET A 320 1.49 -8.74 -27.83
CA MET A 320 0.23 -8.00 -27.62
C MET A 320 0.12 -7.47 -26.19
N LEU A 321 0.51 -8.28 -25.20
CA LEU A 321 0.54 -7.88 -23.79
C LEU A 321 1.59 -6.81 -23.52
N ALA A 322 2.81 -6.97 -24.05
CA ALA A 322 3.90 -6.00 -23.86
C ALA A 322 3.60 -4.64 -24.50
N CYS A 323 2.88 -4.63 -25.63
CA CYS A 323 2.47 -3.40 -26.30
C CYS A 323 1.09 -2.89 -25.85
N ASN A 324 0.38 -3.64 -25.00
CA ASN A 324 -1.03 -3.40 -24.62
C ASN A 324 -1.93 -3.12 -25.84
N SER A 325 -1.72 -3.86 -26.93
CA SER A 325 -2.40 -3.64 -28.21
C SER A 325 -2.56 -4.93 -29.00
N ILE A 326 -3.79 -5.25 -29.37
CA ILE A 326 -4.15 -6.43 -30.16
C ILE A 326 -3.60 -6.32 -31.60
N VAL A 327 -3.54 -5.09 -32.12
CA VAL A 327 -3.06 -4.80 -33.48
C VAL A 327 -1.52 -4.90 -33.55
N GLY A 328 -0.82 -4.80 -32.41
CA GLY A 328 0.64 -4.80 -32.33
C GLY A 328 1.31 -6.07 -32.83
N ALA A 329 0.60 -7.20 -32.88
CA ALA A 329 1.12 -8.47 -33.40
C ALA A 329 0.88 -8.69 -34.90
N GLN A 330 0.23 -7.75 -35.59
CA GLN A 330 0.06 -7.82 -37.05
C GLN A 330 1.39 -7.55 -37.77
N LYS A 331 1.58 -8.18 -38.95
CA LYS A 331 2.84 -8.11 -39.71
C LYS A 331 3.27 -6.68 -40.04
N GLU A 332 2.31 -5.77 -40.24
CA GLU A 332 2.56 -4.37 -40.61
C GLU A 332 3.16 -3.54 -39.46
N HIS A 333 2.80 -3.86 -38.21
CA HIS A 333 3.22 -3.11 -37.03
C HIS A 333 4.31 -3.81 -36.21
N LEU A 334 4.70 -5.03 -36.60
CA LEU A 334 5.59 -5.90 -35.84
C LEU A 334 6.92 -5.21 -35.50
N GLN A 335 7.52 -4.49 -36.44
CA GLN A 335 8.82 -3.83 -36.23
C GLN A 335 8.71 -2.70 -35.21
N THR A 336 7.66 -1.88 -35.30
CA THR A 336 7.38 -0.81 -34.33
C THR A 336 7.07 -1.37 -32.94
N SER A 337 6.28 -2.45 -32.85
CA SER A 337 5.99 -3.14 -31.60
C SER A 337 7.24 -3.68 -30.92
N LEU A 338 8.17 -4.26 -31.70
CA LEU A 338 9.45 -4.76 -31.17
C LEU A 338 10.37 -3.63 -30.69
N GLU A 339 10.33 -2.45 -31.32
CA GLU A 339 11.05 -1.27 -30.84
C GLU A 339 10.50 -0.77 -29.50
N ILE A 340 9.17 -0.79 -29.32
CA ILE A 340 8.53 -0.48 -28.03
C ILE A 340 9.01 -1.47 -26.96
N VAL A 341 8.98 -2.77 -27.26
CA VAL A 341 9.45 -3.80 -26.32
C VAL A 341 10.91 -3.58 -25.94
N GLN A 342 11.78 -3.27 -26.91
CA GLN A 342 13.19 -3.01 -26.65
C GLN A 342 13.43 -1.81 -25.73
N ARG A 343 12.58 -0.78 -25.80
CA ARG A 343 12.71 0.43 -24.98
C ARG A 343 12.14 0.24 -23.57
N SER A 344 11.12 -0.60 -23.43
CA SER A 344 10.34 -0.71 -22.20
C SER A 344 10.63 -1.96 -21.37
N TYR A 345 11.23 -3.01 -21.95
CA TYR A 345 11.42 -4.31 -21.31
C TYR A 345 12.84 -4.87 -21.49
N SER A 346 13.12 -5.97 -20.76
CA SER A 346 14.42 -6.63 -20.80
C SER A 346 14.77 -7.22 -22.17
N HIS A 347 16.07 -7.32 -22.45
CA HIS A 347 16.56 -8.01 -23.64
C HIS A 347 16.15 -9.48 -23.68
N ASP A 348 16.02 -10.15 -22.52
CA ASP A 348 15.53 -11.53 -22.45
C ASP A 348 14.10 -11.65 -22.98
N LEU A 349 13.20 -10.72 -22.61
CA LEU A 349 11.81 -10.73 -23.08
C LEU A 349 11.74 -10.50 -24.58
N LYS A 350 12.54 -9.55 -25.09
CA LYS A 350 12.67 -9.31 -26.54
C LYS A 350 13.16 -10.57 -27.27
N ASN A 351 14.20 -11.22 -26.75
CA ASN A 351 14.79 -12.42 -27.35
C ASN A 351 13.80 -13.59 -27.34
N LEU A 352 13.00 -13.72 -26.28
CA LEU A 352 11.93 -14.72 -26.17
C LEU A 352 10.84 -14.49 -27.22
N ILE A 353 10.36 -13.25 -27.34
CA ILE A 353 9.34 -12.88 -28.33
C ILE A 353 9.88 -13.14 -29.74
N LEU A 354 11.11 -12.71 -30.05
CA LEU A 354 11.74 -12.94 -31.36
C LEU A 354 11.93 -14.43 -31.65
N HIS A 355 12.37 -15.21 -30.67
CA HIS A 355 12.57 -16.66 -30.82
C HIS A 355 11.27 -17.34 -31.20
N PHE A 356 10.14 -16.98 -30.60
CA PHE A 356 8.86 -17.65 -30.89
C PHE A 356 8.13 -17.09 -32.12
N LEU A 357 8.30 -15.80 -32.46
CA LEU A 357 7.66 -15.19 -33.64
C LEU A 357 8.28 -15.60 -34.97
N LEU A 358 9.59 -15.88 -35.01
CA LEU A 358 10.25 -16.27 -36.25
C LEU A 358 9.75 -17.66 -36.71
N PRO A 359 9.78 -17.99 -38.01
CA PRO A 359 9.50 -19.34 -38.47
C PRO A 359 10.50 -20.34 -37.86
N SER A 360 10.05 -21.54 -37.49
CA SER A 360 10.93 -22.63 -37.06
C SER A 360 11.73 -23.19 -38.24
N ASN A 361 13.00 -23.54 -38.01
CA ASN A 361 13.77 -24.29 -39.01
C ASN A 361 13.25 -25.74 -39.03
N PRO A 362 12.90 -26.33 -40.18
CA PRO A 362 12.41 -27.71 -40.27
C PRO A 362 13.40 -28.76 -39.71
N LEU A 363 14.70 -28.46 -39.66
CA LEU A 363 15.72 -29.33 -39.08
C LEU A 363 15.85 -29.22 -37.55
N LYS A 364 15.31 -28.16 -36.94
CA LYS A 364 15.33 -27.92 -35.49
C LYS A 364 14.02 -27.27 -35.06
N PRO A 365 12.96 -28.06 -34.81
CA PRO A 365 11.68 -27.53 -34.34
C PRO A 365 11.87 -26.84 -32.99
N LYS A 366 11.10 -25.78 -32.75
CA LYS A 366 11.15 -25.05 -31.48
C LYS A 366 10.47 -25.85 -30.40
N SER A 367 11.00 -25.76 -29.19
CA SER A 367 10.42 -26.37 -28.00
C SER A 367 10.00 -25.30 -27.01
N ILE A 368 8.96 -25.57 -26.23
CA ILE A 368 8.62 -24.72 -25.09
C ILE A 368 9.79 -24.58 -24.12
N ASN A 369 10.62 -25.62 -23.98
CA ASN A 369 11.80 -25.60 -23.09
C ASN A 369 12.86 -24.58 -23.53
N ASP A 370 12.82 -24.09 -24.78
CA ASP A 370 13.72 -23.04 -25.25
C ASP A 370 13.50 -21.71 -24.50
N CYS A 371 12.35 -21.53 -23.83
CA CYS A 371 12.10 -20.36 -22.99
C CYS A 371 12.82 -20.40 -21.65
N MET A 372 13.20 -21.60 -21.15
CA MET A 372 13.74 -21.77 -19.79
C MET A 372 15.01 -20.93 -19.54
N PRO A 373 16.01 -20.88 -20.45
CA PRO A 373 17.20 -20.05 -20.25
C PRO A 373 16.89 -18.56 -20.24
N MET A 374 15.87 -18.12 -20.99
CA MET A 374 15.47 -16.71 -21.09
C MET A 374 14.65 -16.26 -19.87
N ILE A 375 13.88 -17.16 -19.27
CA ILE A 375 13.24 -16.94 -17.97
C ILE A 375 14.31 -16.92 -16.87
N GLY A 376 15.22 -17.90 -16.88
CA GLY A 376 16.39 -17.96 -16.01
C GLY A 376 16.04 -17.85 -14.53
N ALA A 377 16.68 -16.91 -13.83
CA ALA A 377 16.50 -16.70 -12.40
C ALA A 377 15.07 -16.29 -11.98
N ARG A 378 14.26 -15.76 -12.92
CA ARG A 378 12.87 -15.35 -12.64
C ARG A 378 11.98 -16.52 -12.24
N PHE A 379 12.36 -17.74 -12.64
CA PHE A 379 11.66 -18.97 -12.25
C PHE A 379 11.71 -19.20 -10.73
N TYR A 380 12.87 -18.99 -10.10
CA TYR A 380 13.01 -19.13 -8.65
C TYR A 380 12.19 -18.10 -7.89
N ALA A 381 12.17 -16.85 -8.36
CA ALA A 381 11.32 -15.82 -7.77
C ALA A 381 9.83 -16.21 -7.85
N HIS A 382 9.37 -16.77 -8.97
CA HIS A 382 7.99 -17.23 -9.07
C HIS A 382 7.67 -18.41 -8.14
N ILE A 383 8.56 -19.39 -8.03
CA ILE A 383 8.42 -20.52 -7.10
C ILE A 383 8.34 -20.03 -5.65
N ASP A 384 9.24 -19.14 -5.24
CA ASP A 384 9.24 -18.56 -3.90
C ASP A 384 7.92 -17.85 -3.60
N ASN A 385 7.41 -17.06 -4.55
CA ASN A 385 6.09 -16.42 -4.42
C ASN A 385 4.94 -17.42 -4.30
N LEU A 386 4.99 -18.56 -5.01
CA LEU A 386 3.98 -19.61 -4.88
C LEU A 386 4.05 -20.28 -3.49
N HIS A 387 5.24 -20.48 -2.94
CA HIS A 387 5.41 -20.99 -1.57
C HIS A 387 4.87 -20.01 -0.53
N VAL A 388 5.26 -18.73 -0.61
CA VAL A 388 4.76 -17.69 0.30
C VAL A 388 3.24 -17.58 0.25
N ARG A 389 2.64 -17.67 -0.95
CA ARG A 389 1.19 -17.72 -1.11
C ARG A 389 0.59 -18.97 -0.45
N GLY A 390 1.25 -20.12 -0.57
CA GLY A 390 0.90 -21.36 0.12
C GLY A 390 0.84 -21.14 1.63
N ASP A 391 1.90 -20.60 2.23
CA ASP A 391 1.99 -20.32 3.67
C ASP A 391 0.87 -19.39 4.15
N ILE A 392 0.54 -18.36 3.36
CA ILE A 392 -0.57 -17.44 3.68
C ILE A 392 -1.91 -18.17 3.66
N LEU A 393 -2.18 -18.97 2.63
CA LEU A 393 -3.42 -19.74 2.52
C LEU A 393 -3.53 -20.78 3.62
N GLU A 394 -2.43 -21.45 3.97
CA GLU A 394 -2.38 -22.40 5.08
C GLU A 394 -2.65 -21.71 6.42
N ASN A 395 -2.11 -20.52 6.65
CA ASN A 395 -2.37 -19.75 7.86
C ASN A 395 -3.83 -19.28 7.96
N GLU A 396 -4.41 -18.78 6.87
CA GLU A 396 -5.84 -18.41 6.86
C GLU A 396 -6.74 -19.63 7.03
N LEU A 397 -6.41 -20.75 6.37
CA LEU A 397 -7.13 -22.00 6.55
C LEU A 397 -7.03 -22.51 8.00
N ALA A 398 -5.87 -22.42 8.63
CA ALA A 398 -5.68 -22.81 10.02
C ALA A 398 -6.57 -21.98 10.96
N LYS A 399 -6.64 -20.66 10.75
CA LYS A 399 -7.53 -19.77 11.51
C LYS A 399 -8.99 -20.15 11.32
N GLU A 400 -9.43 -20.42 10.09
CA GLU A 400 -10.81 -20.82 9.80
C GLU A 400 -11.16 -22.20 10.41
N LEU A 401 -10.21 -23.13 10.40
CA LEU A 401 -10.37 -24.42 11.07
C LEU A 401 -10.54 -24.23 12.59
N ASP A 402 -9.75 -23.37 13.21
CA ASP A 402 -9.88 -23.04 14.63
C ASP A 402 -11.22 -22.34 14.91
N CYS A 403 -11.63 -21.35 14.10
CA CYS A 403 -12.96 -20.73 14.19
C CYS A 403 -14.08 -21.76 14.13
N SER A 404 -13.98 -22.73 13.22
CA SER A 404 -14.94 -23.82 13.08
C SER A 404 -15.00 -24.73 14.32
N ARG A 405 -13.84 -25.04 14.93
CA ARG A 405 -13.77 -25.79 16.20
C ARG A 405 -14.42 -25.03 17.34
N LEU A 406 -14.03 -23.76 17.52
CA LEU A 406 -14.56 -22.91 18.58
C LEU A 406 -16.07 -22.68 18.43
N PHE A 407 -16.57 -22.51 17.20
CA PHE A 407 -18.00 -22.38 16.94
C PHE A 407 -18.76 -23.63 17.38
N ARG A 408 -18.28 -24.84 17.02
CA ARG A 408 -18.90 -26.09 17.49
C ARG A 408 -18.88 -26.20 19.01
N LEU A 409 -17.78 -25.79 19.65
CA LEU A 409 -17.61 -25.81 21.09
C LEU A 409 -18.61 -24.88 21.79
N ILE A 410 -18.75 -23.64 21.30
CA ILE A 410 -19.73 -22.66 21.79
C ILE A 410 -21.17 -23.20 21.61
N CYS A 411 -21.49 -23.80 20.45
CA CYS A 411 -22.80 -24.39 20.21
C CYS A 411 -23.11 -25.52 21.21
N LYS A 412 -22.15 -26.42 21.46
CA LYS A 412 -22.30 -27.46 22.49
C LYS A 412 -22.47 -26.87 23.89
N LEU A 413 -21.69 -25.85 24.24
CA LEU A 413 -21.76 -25.18 25.54
C LEU A 413 -23.15 -24.53 25.74
N ASN A 414 -23.65 -23.79 24.75
CA ASN A 414 -24.99 -23.19 24.77
C ASN A 414 -26.12 -24.24 24.80
N THR A 415 -25.88 -25.45 24.28
CA THR A 415 -26.86 -26.55 24.35
C THR A 415 -26.93 -27.15 25.76
N LEU A 416 -25.84 -27.09 26.53
CA LEU A 416 -25.75 -27.62 27.88
C LEU A 416 -26.19 -26.64 28.94
N LEU A 417 -25.77 -25.38 28.81
CA LEU A 417 -26.00 -24.35 29.80
C LEU A 417 -27.43 -23.83 29.71
N GLU A 418 -27.97 -23.41 30.87
CA GLU A 418 -29.31 -22.83 31.04
C GLU A 418 -30.49 -23.62 30.46
N ARG A 419 -30.36 -24.95 30.30
CA ARG A 419 -31.42 -25.79 29.75
C ARG A 419 -32.62 -25.90 30.73
N PRO A 420 -33.84 -25.49 30.33
CA PRO A 420 -34.99 -25.33 31.21
C PRO A 420 -35.77 -26.64 31.46
N GLU A 421 -35.07 -27.76 31.71
CA GLU A 421 -35.62 -29.07 32.10
C GLU A 421 -36.01 -30.06 30.97
N HIS A 422 -35.69 -31.34 31.22
CA HIS A 422 -36.63 -32.44 31.00
C HIS A 422 -36.47 -33.48 32.12
N SER A 423 -37.53 -33.64 32.90
CA SER A 423 -37.98 -34.83 33.66
C SER A 423 -37.38 -35.23 35.02
N ILE A 424 -36.17 -34.86 35.47
CA ILE A 424 -35.68 -35.37 36.79
C ILE A 424 -34.99 -34.33 37.71
N ASN A 425 -34.59 -33.15 37.25
CA ASN A 425 -33.99 -32.14 38.15
C ASN A 425 -34.23 -30.70 37.70
N GLN A 426 -34.96 -29.93 38.53
CA GLN A 426 -35.22 -28.49 38.37
C GLN A 426 -33.92 -27.65 38.36
N ALA A 427 -32.81 -28.23 38.85
CA ALA A 427 -31.51 -27.59 38.98
C ALA A 427 -30.43 -28.21 38.06
N TRP A 428 -30.81 -28.66 36.85
CA TRP A 428 -29.88 -29.29 35.90
C TRP A 428 -28.60 -28.46 35.70
N SER A 429 -28.74 -27.16 35.43
CA SER A 429 -27.61 -26.27 35.17
C SER A 429 -26.89 -25.77 36.44
N GLU A 430 -27.45 -25.97 37.64
CA GLU A 430 -26.90 -25.43 38.90
C GLU A 430 -26.19 -26.50 39.76
N THR A 431 -25.95 -27.70 39.22
CA THR A 431 -25.43 -28.84 40.01
C THR A 431 -24.13 -29.41 39.44
N GLY A 432 -23.15 -29.63 40.33
CA GLY A 432 -21.90 -30.35 40.05
C GLY A 432 -21.07 -29.77 38.90
N ASP A 433 -20.67 -30.64 37.96
CA ASP A 433 -19.85 -30.31 36.79
C ASP A 433 -20.45 -29.16 35.94
N ARG A 434 -21.77 -29.06 35.86
CA ARG A 434 -22.49 -28.05 35.05
C ARG A 434 -22.43 -26.66 35.67
N TYR A 435 -22.41 -26.57 37.00
CA TYR A 435 -22.24 -25.30 37.71
C TYR A 435 -20.87 -24.69 37.42
N ILE A 436 -19.82 -25.52 37.40
CA ILE A 436 -18.45 -25.07 37.07
C ILE A 436 -18.39 -24.56 35.61
N LEU A 437 -19.08 -25.23 34.67
CA LEU A 437 -19.16 -24.78 33.27
C LEU A 437 -19.94 -23.46 33.11
N LYS A 438 -20.95 -23.22 33.96
CA LYS A 438 -21.68 -21.94 34.00
C LYS A 438 -20.78 -20.81 34.48
N LEU A 439 -19.99 -21.02 35.53
CA LEU A 439 -19.01 -20.03 35.98
C LEU A 439 -17.92 -19.79 34.93
N PHE A 440 -17.52 -20.83 34.19
CA PHE A 440 -16.59 -20.70 33.07
C PHE A 440 -17.15 -19.85 31.92
N ARG A 441 -18.45 -19.97 31.60
CA ARG A 441 -19.13 -19.08 30.65
C ARG A 441 -19.08 -17.63 31.12
N ASP A 442 -19.40 -17.37 32.40
CA ASP A 442 -19.36 -16.02 32.95
C ASP A 442 -17.93 -15.45 32.92
N PHE A 443 -16.90 -16.27 33.22
CA PHE A 443 -15.50 -15.88 33.11
C PHE A 443 -15.11 -15.42 31.69
N ILE A 444 -15.55 -16.14 30.64
CA ILE A 444 -15.22 -15.84 29.25
C ILE A 444 -16.00 -14.63 28.70
N PHE A 445 -17.32 -14.61 28.93
CA PHE A 445 -18.23 -13.71 28.20
C PHE A 445 -18.73 -12.52 29.01
N HIS A 446 -18.58 -12.56 30.34
CA HIS A 446 -19.05 -11.51 31.25
C HIS A 446 -17.88 -10.91 32.04
N SER A 447 -16.74 -10.68 31.37
CA SER A 447 -15.58 -10.02 31.97
C SER A 447 -15.88 -8.54 32.29
N ILE A 448 -15.42 -8.08 33.45
CA ILE A 448 -15.65 -6.73 33.97
C ILE A 448 -14.29 -6.05 34.17
N GLY A 449 -14.19 -4.77 33.80
CA GLY A 449 -13.01 -3.93 34.00
C GLY A 449 -12.89 -3.37 35.42
N PHE A 450 -11.88 -2.55 35.67
CA PHE A 450 -11.58 -2.04 37.01
C PHE A 450 -12.64 -1.08 37.56
N GLU A 451 -13.39 -0.40 36.69
CA GLU A 451 -14.43 0.56 37.07
C GLU A 451 -15.85 -0.04 37.00
N GLY A 452 -15.96 -1.36 36.76
CA GLY A 452 -17.25 -2.06 36.65
C GLY A 452 -17.83 -2.08 35.23
N GLU A 453 -17.08 -1.63 34.23
CA GLU A 453 -17.48 -1.61 32.83
C GLU A 453 -17.37 -3.00 32.17
N PRO A 454 -18.29 -3.39 31.28
CA PRO A 454 -18.19 -4.65 30.55
C PRO A 454 -17.03 -4.61 29.55
N VAL A 455 -16.14 -5.60 29.60
CA VAL A 455 -14.98 -5.71 28.72
C VAL A 455 -15.21 -6.79 27.67
N MET A 456 -15.27 -6.38 26.40
CA MET A 456 -15.40 -7.29 25.25
C MET A 456 -14.03 -7.52 24.61
N ASP A 457 -13.25 -8.47 25.14
CA ASP A 457 -11.96 -8.87 24.59
C ASP A 457 -12.05 -10.19 23.80
N MET A 458 -12.08 -10.07 22.47
CA MET A 458 -12.11 -11.23 21.57
C MET A 458 -10.85 -12.09 21.65
N ALA A 459 -9.69 -11.51 21.96
CA ALA A 459 -8.45 -12.27 22.10
C ALA A 459 -8.52 -13.14 23.37
N HIS A 460 -9.01 -12.60 24.48
CA HIS A 460 -9.29 -13.37 25.70
C HIS A 460 -10.24 -14.53 25.43
N ILE A 461 -11.37 -14.28 24.75
CA ILE A 461 -12.38 -15.30 24.45
C ILE A 461 -11.76 -16.44 23.63
N VAL A 462 -11.07 -16.12 22.53
CA VAL A 462 -10.44 -17.12 21.66
C VAL A 462 -9.36 -17.92 22.39
N GLN A 463 -8.50 -17.25 23.18
CA GLN A 463 -7.46 -17.94 23.95
C GLN A 463 -8.04 -18.91 24.98
N CYS A 464 -9.06 -18.49 25.74
CA CYS A 464 -9.68 -19.33 26.75
C CYS A 464 -10.38 -20.54 26.11
N LEU A 465 -11.12 -20.34 25.02
CA LEU A 465 -11.78 -21.43 24.31
C LEU A 465 -10.77 -22.39 23.67
N ASN A 466 -9.65 -21.91 23.13
CA ASN A 466 -8.59 -22.78 22.61
C ASN A 466 -7.92 -23.62 23.71
N LYS A 467 -7.62 -23.01 24.86
CA LYS A 467 -7.08 -23.74 26.03
C LYS A 467 -8.06 -24.78 26.57
N PHE A 468 -9.35 -24.47 26.54
CA PHE A 468 -10.44 -25.36 26.92
C PHE A 468 -10.62 -26.52 25.93
N ASP A 469 -10.61 -26.25 24.62
CA ASP A 469 -10.68 -27.30 23.58
C ASP A 469 -9.46 -28.22 23.63
N ALA A 470 -8.27 -27.67 23.87
CA ALA A 470 -7.03 -28.43 24.01
C ALA A 470 -6.89 -29.17 25.36
N GLY A 471 -7.70 -28.85 26.36
CA GLY A 471 -7.62 -29.46 27.70
C GLY A 471 -6.32 -29.11 28.45
N SER A 472 -5.87 -27.85 28.38
CA SER A 472 -4.62 -27.39 29.03
C SER A 472 -4.60 -27.60 30.56
N HIS A 473 -3.41 -27.78 31.14
CA HIS A 473 -3.23 -27.85 32.60
C HIS A 473 -3.20 -26.48 33.29
N ASP A 474 -3.27 -25.39 32.52
CA ASP A 474 -3.39 -24.04 33.05
C ASP A 474 -4.62 -23.93 33.96
N LYS A 475 -4.45 -23.28 35.12
CA LYS A 475 -5.51 -23.07 36.10
C LYS A 475 -6.10 -21.68 35.95
N ILE A 476 -7.42 -21.60 36.08
CA ILE A 476 -8.16 -20.34 36.12
C ILE A 476 -8.96 -20.23 37.41
N CYS A 477 -9.25 -19.00 37.79
CA CYS A 477 -10.02 -18.65 38.96
C CYS A 477 -11.44 -18.29 38.51
N LEU A 478 -12.41 -19.12 38.90
CA LEU A 478 -13.83 -18.92 38.62
C LEU A 478 -14.51 -18.38 39.86
N THR A 479 -15.14 -17.22 39.75
CA THR A 479 -15.84 -16.56 40.85
C THR A 479 -17.34 -16.63 40.62
N SER A 480 -18.10 -16.95 41.68
CA SER A 480 -19.56 -16.90 41.69
C SER A 480 -20.06 -15.46 41.57
N ARG A 481 -21.28 -15.28 41.04
CA ARG A 481 -21.91 -13.95 40.86
C ARG A 481 -22.15 -13.19 42.17
N ASP A 482 -22.24 -13.91 43.28
CA ASP A 482 -22.35 -13.34 44.63
C ASP A 482 -20.98 -12.98 45.24
N GLU A 483 -19.88 -13.25 44.53
CA GLU A 483 -18.49 -13.09 44.97
C GLU A 483 -18.11 -13.89 46.22
N GLN A 484 -18.98 -14.79 46.70
CA GLN A 484 -18.74 -15.55 47.93
C GLN A 484 -17.95 -16.84 47.69
N ASN A 485 -18.08 -17.41 46.49
CA ASN A 485 -17.44 -18.68 46.13
C ASN A 485 -16.40 -18.48 45.04
N VAL A 486 -15.20 -18.99 45.29
CA VAL A 486 -14.07 -18.99 44.34
C VAL A 486 -13.62 -20.43 44.11
N ILE A 487 -13.59 -20.85 42.85
CA ILE A 487 -13.19 -22.19 42.42
C ILE A 487 -11.97 -22.06 41.52
N ILE A 488 -10.88 -22.74 41.89
CA ILE A 488 -9.69 -22.84 41.05
C ILE A 488 -9.74 -24.18 40.33
N VAL A 489 -9.79 -24.14 39.01
CA VAL A 489 -9.93 -25.34 38.16
C VAL A 489 -9.01 -25.22 36.96
N SER A 490 -8.50 -26.35 36.47
CA SER A 490 -7.74 -26.41 35.22
C SER A 490 -8.65 -26.51 34.00
N TYR A 491 -8.17 -26.06 32.84
CA TYR A 491 -8.89 -26.25 31.58
C TYR A 491 -9.13 -27.74 31.26
N SER A 492 -8.21 -28.63 31.67
CA SER A 492 -8.35 -30.08 31.54
C SER A 492 -9.53 -30.65 32.34
N GLU A 493 -9.68 -30.23 33.60
CA GLU A 493 -10.80 -30.64 34.46
C GLU A 493 -12.13 -30.09 33.92
N LEU A 494 -12.14 -28.84 33.45
CA LEU A 494 -13.30 -28.24 32.77
C LEU A 494 -13.68 -29.02 31.51
N HIS A 495 -12.71 -29.38 30.68
CA HIS A 495 -12.95 -30.15 29.45
C HIS A 495 -13.56 -31.52 29.76
N GLN A 496 -13.04 -32.21 30.78
CA GLN A 496 -13.60 -33.49 31.24
C GLN A 496 -15.03 -33.34 31.80
N ALA A 497 -15.31 -32.28 32.56
CA ALA A 497 -16.66 -31.98 33.05
C ALA A 497 -17.64 -31.70 31.90
N PHE A 498 -17.17 -31.00 30.85
CA PHE A 498 -17.92 -30.70 29.65
C PHE A 498 -18.27 -31.95 28.83
N GLU A 499 -17.28 -32.79 28.50
CA GLU A 499 -17.51 -34.00 27.71
C GLU A 499 -18.40 -35.01 28.46
N ARG A 500 -18.24 -35.16 29.79
CA ARG A 500 -19.15 -35.96 30.63
C ARG A 500 -20.58 -35.42 30.56
N SER A 501 -20.77 -34.12 30.78
CA SER A 501 -22.08 -33.47 30.75
C SER A 501 -22.76 -33.58 29.37
N PHE A 502 -21.97 -33.44 28.29
CA PHE A 502 -22.46 -33.56 26.92
C PHE A 502 -22.86 -34.99 26.57
N THR A 503 -22.04 -35.98 26.96
CA THR A 503 -22.32 -37.40 26.75
C THR A 503 -23.56 -37.85 27.50
N GLU A 504 -23.74 -37.41 28.75
CA GLU A 504 -24.95 -37.65 29.52
C GLU A 504 -26.18 -37.14 28.76
N LEU A 505 -26.14 -35.90 28.26
CA LEU A 505 -27.24 -35.30 27.51
C LEU A 505 -27.57 -36.06 26.20
N MET A 506 -26.54 -36.52 25.48
CA MET A 506 -26.72 -37.33 24.27
C MET A 506 -27.39 -38.68 24.56
N ASN A 507 -27.03 -39.33 25.67
CA ASN A 507 -27.61 -40.61 26.07
C ASN A 507 -29.08 -40.49 26.53
N TYR A 508 -29.48 -39.34 27.09
CA TYR A 508 -30.90 -39.07 27.38
C TYR A 508 -31.74 -38.93 26.10
N GLY A 509 -31.18 -38.39 25.02
CA GLY A 509 -31.89 -38.24 23.75
C GLY A 509 -32.18 -39.55 23.03
N SER A 510 -31.31 -40.56 23.18
CA SER A 510 -31.45 -41.86 22.50
C SER A 510 -32.37 -42.84 23.23
N THR A 511 -32.65 -42.63 24.52
CA THR A 511 -33.57 -43.46 25.32
C THR A 511 -35.03 -43.01 25.23
N GLY A 512 -35.31 -41.84 24.65
CA GLY A 512 -36.67 -41.31 24.47
C GLY A 512 -37.30 -41.60 23.09
N SER A 513 -36.61 -42.30 22.20
CA SER A 513 -37.04 -42.65 20.83
C SER A 513 -37.23 -44.15 20.61
N SER A 514 -37.82 -44.85 21.58
CA SER A 514 -38.27 -46.24 21.47
C SER A 514 -39.72 -46.37 21.90
#